data_AF-A0A558FN47-F1
#
_entry.id   AF-A0A558FN47-F1
#
_cell.length_a   1.000
_cell.length_b   1.000
_cell.length_c   1.000
_cell.angle_alpha   90.00
_cell.angle_beta   90.00
_cell.angle_gamma   90.00
#
_symmetry.space_group_name_H-M   'P 1'
#
loop_
_entity.id
_entity.type
_entity.pdbx_description
1 polymer ?
#
loop_
_entity_poly.entity_id
_entity_poly.type
_entity_poly.pdbx_seq_one_letter_code
_entity_poly.pdbx_strand_id
1 'polypeptide(L)' 'MRQESNSVKFLERTEHIKTIKPRCTLIYGRSNDWNKDQIKAFRILNSSYHNLSVITFDHVLERAKRILGQKNL' A
#
# COMPACT_ATOMS: atom_id res chain seq x y z
N MET A 1 -22.25 12.78 -0.02
CA MET A 1 -23.15 12.21 -1.07
C MET A 1 -22.51 11.19 -2.03
N ARG A 2 -21.24 10.74 -1.86
CA ARG A 2 -20.66 9.60 -2.63
C ARG A 2 -20.26 8.39 -1.78
N GLN A 3 -20.35 8.48 -0.45
CA GLN A 3 -19.89 7.42 0.46
C GLN A 3 -21.06 6.62 1.07
N GLU A 4 -22.20 7.25 1.36
CA GLU A 4 -23.39 6.53 1.89
C GLU A 4 -23.91 5.43 0.95
N SER A 5 -24.02 5.69 -0.36
CA SER A 5 -24.67 4.75 -1.29
C SER A 5 -23.90 3.44 -1.51
N ASN A 6 -22.59 3.43 -1.27
CA ASN A 6 -21.77 2.21 -1.37
C ASN A 6 -21.84 1.37 -0.09
N SER A 7 -22.03 1.99 1.09
CA SER A 7 -22.14 1.24 2.34
C SER A 7 -23.44 0.42 2.39
N VAL A 8 -24.58 1.00 2.01
CA VAL A 8 -25.89 0.35 2.15
C VAL A 8 -26.00 -0.89 1.25
N LYS A 9 -25.61 -0.78 -0.03
CA LYS A 9 -25.64 -1.90 -0.99
C LYS A 9 -24.64 -3.01 -0.69
N PHE A 10 -23.59 -2.72 0.06
CA PHE A 10 -22.58 -3.70 0.46
C PHE A 10 -23.02 -4.47 1.72
N LEU A 11 -23.68 -3.78 2.66
CA LEU A 11 -24.25 -4.37 3.88
C LEU A 11 -25.37 -5.37 3.57
N GLU A 12 -26.28 -5.03 2.64
CA GLU A 12 -27.41 -5.89 2.24
C GLU A 12 -26.98 -7.21 1.58
N ARG A 13 -25.75 -7.29 1.07
CA ARG A 13 -25.21 -8.47 0.36
C ARG A 13 -24.40 -9.41 1.24
N THR A 14 -24.15 -9.04 2.49
CA THR A 14 -23.20 -9.74 3.38
C THR A 14 -23.83 -10.19 4.71
N GLU A 15 -25.15 -10.38 4.78
CA GLU A 15 -25.87 -10.59 6.05
C GLU A 15 -25.38 -11.75 6.94
N HIS A 16 -24.49 -12.63 6.46
CA HIS A 16 -23.88 -13.68 7.30
C HIS A 16 -22.35 -13.82 7.13
N ILE A 17 -21.69 -12.91 6.40
CA ILE A 17 -20.25 -12.98 6.16
C ILE A 17 -19.60 -11.87 6.95
N LYS A 18 -18.73 -12.24 7.91
CA LYS A 18 -17.86 -11.30 8.61
C LYS A 18 -17.05 -10.54 7.55
N THR A 19 -17.43 -9.30 7.25
CA THR A 19 -16.72 -8.46 6.29
C THR A 19 -15.32 -8.17 6.82
N ILE A 20 -14.36 -9.00 6.42
CA ILE A 20 -12.94 -8.73 6.66
C ILE A 20 -12.51 -7.74 5.59
N LYS A 21 -12.02 -6.57 6.01
CA LYS A 21 -11.37 -5.61 5.11
C LYS A 21 -9.87 -5.98 5.07
N PRO A 22 -9.39 -6.76 4.09
CA PRO A 22 -8.01 -7.21 4.10
C PRO A 22 -7.08 -6.00 3.98
N ARG A 23 -6.03 -5.97 4.81
CA ARG A 23 -4.91 -5.06 4.64
C ARG A 23 -3.88 -5.76 3.75
N CYS A 24 -3.54 -5.17 2.62
CA CYS A 24 -2.61 -5.78 1.67
C CYS A 24 -1.41 -4.88 1.38
N THR A 25 -0.29 -5.51 1.04
CA THR A 25 0.92 -4.84 0.58
C THR A 25 1.15 -5.24 -0.88
N LEU A 26 1.20 -4.26 -1.77
CA LEU A 26 1.56 -4.42 -3.17
C LEU A 26 3.03 -4.06 -3.35
N ILE A 27 3.81 -4.97 -3.93
CA ILE A 27 5.18 -4.71 -4.34
C ILE A 27 5.16 -4.38 -5.83
N TYR A 28 5.57 -3.18 -6.20
CA TYR A 28 5.52 -2.73 -7.59
C TYR A 28 6.75 -1.92 -7.99
N GLY A 29 7.41 -2.34 -9.06
CA GLY A 29 8.48 -1.61 -9.72
C GLY A 29 9.73 -1.36 -8.87
N ARG A 30 10.61 -0.51 -9.40
CA ARG A 30 11.84 -0.01 -8.75
C ARG A 30 11.75 1.50 -8.61
N SER A 31 12.39 2.03 -7.57
CA SER A 31 12.45 3.47 -7.23
C SER A 31 13.86 4.05 -7.25
N ASN A 32 14.87 3.27 -7.68
CA ASN A 32 16.27 3.69 -7.64
C ASN A 32 16.63 4.88 -8.55
N ASP A 33 15.80 5.17 -9.55
CA ASP A 33 15.96 6.26 -10.52
C ASP A 33 14.91 7.36 -10.36
N TRP A 34 14.11 7.31 -9.29
CA TRP A 34 13.02 8.27 -9.12
C TRP A 34 13.51 9.67 -8.77
N ASN A 35 12.88 10.64 -9.40
CA ASN A 35 13.07 12.05 -9.06
C ASN A 35 12.20 12.48 -7.86
N LYS A 36 12.40 13.71 -7.39
CA LYS A 36 11.70 14.26 -6.21
C LYS A 36 10.18 14.28 -6.38
N ASP A 37 9.69 14.53 -7.59
CA ASP A 37 8.25 14.60 -7.87
C ASP A 37 7.61 13.21 -7.83
N GLN A 38 8.29 12.20 -8.38
CA GLN A 38 7.86 10.80 -8.31
C GLN A 38 7.83 10.30 -6.86
N ILE A 39 8.86 10.61 -6.06
CA ILE A 39 8.88 10.27 -4.63
C ILE A 39 7.71 10.94 -3.89
N LYS A 40 7.44 12.22 -4.18
CA LYS A 40 6.32 12.97 -3.57
C LYS A 40 4.97 12.36 -3.97
N ALA A 41 4.79 12.06 -5.25
CA ALA A 41 3.57 11.43 -5.76
C ALA A 41 3.36 10.04 -5.12
N PHE A 42 4.41 9.24 -5.00
CA PHE A 42 4.37 7.93 -4.34
C PHE A 42 3.98 8.02 -2.86
N ARG A 43 4.48 9.04 -2.15
CA ARG A 43 4.08 9.29 -0.76
C ARG A 43 2.61 9.68 -0.65
N ILE A 44 2.14 10.58 -1.52
CA ILE A 44 0.74 10.99 -1.55
C ILE A 44 -0.17 9.79 -1.85
N LEU A 45 0.20 8.98 -2.85
CA LEU A 45 -0.48 7.74 -3.20
C LEU A 45 -0.63 6.82 -1.99
N ASN A 46 0.47 6.51 -1.31
CA ASN A 46 0.44 5.66 -0.11
C ASN A 46 -0.39 6.27 1.03
N SER A 47 -0.36 7.59 1.22
CA SER A 47 -1.16 8.27 2.24
C SER A 47 -2.67 8.27 1.93
N SER A 48 -3.04 8.14 0.65
CA SER A 48 -4.44 8.12 0.20
C SER A 48 -5.13 6.77 0.43
N TYR A 49 -4.38 5.69 0.66
CA TYR A 49 -4.92 4.36 0.89
C TYR A 49 -4.90 3.99 2.38
N HIS A 50 -6.05 3.58 2.92
CA HIS A 50 -6.15 3.16 4.33
C HIS A 50 -5.77 1.69 4.54
N ASN A 51 -6.03 0.83 3.55
CA ASN A 51 -5.86 -0.64 3.66
C ASN A 51 -4.87 -1.23 2.65
N LEU A 52 -4.31 -0.41 1.76
CA LEU A 52 -3.34 -0.83 0.76
C LEU A 52 -2.03 -0.08 1.01
N SER A 53 -0.94 -0.82 1.15
CA SER A 53 0.41 -0.26 1.16
C SER A 53 1.10 -0.61 -0.15
N VAL A 54 1.68 0.36 -0.84
CA VAL A 54 2.49 0.12 -2.04
C VAL A 54 3.95 0.33 -1.67
N ILE A 55 4.79 -0.67 -1.93
CA ILE A 55 6.24 -0.60 -1.77
C ILE A 55 6.93 -0.99 -3.08
N THR A 56 8.18 -0.58 -3.27
CA THR A 56 9.00 -0.96 -4.42
C THR A 56 9.94 -2.09 -4.05
N PHE A 57 10.52 -2.74 -5.06
CA PHE A 57 11.55 -3.74 -4.84
C PHE A 57 12.77 -3.18 -4.10
N ASP A 58 13.12 -1.91 -4.29
CA ASP A 58 14.25 -1.29 -3.60
C ASP A 58 13.98 -1.15 -2.10
N HIS A 59 12.75 -0.81 -1.68
CA HIS A 59 12.38 -0.81 -0.26
C HIS A 59 12.46 -2.21 0.36
N VAL A 60 12.05 -3.25 -0.37
CA VAL A 60 12.14 -4.64 0.08
C VAL A 60 13.61 -5.06 0.21
N LEU A 61 14.41 -4.78 -0.82
CA LEU A 61 15.84 -5.10 -0.86
C LEU A 61 16.59 -4.40 0.27
N GLU A 62 16.34 -3.12 0.50
CA GLU A 62 16.94 -2.37 1.60
C GLU A 62 16.60 -3.01 2.95
N ARG A 63 15.35 -3.42 3.15
CA ARG A 63 14.93 -4.10 4.37
C ARG A 63 15.61 -5.46 4.54
N ALA A 64 15.73 -6.24 3.47
CA ALA A 64 16.43 -7.52 3.49
C ALA A 64 17.91 -7.35 3.85
N LYS A 65 18.60 -6.39 3.23
CA LYS A 65 19.99 -6.05 3.54
C LYS A 65 20.20 -5.70 5.02
N ARG A 66 19.29 -4.90 5.59
CA ARG A 66 19.31 -4.55 7.02
C ARG A 66 19.14 -5.78 7.92
N ILE A 67 18.23 -6.69 7.58
CA ILE A 67 18.03 -7.94 8.34
C ILE A 67 19.28 -8.82 8.31
N LEU A 68 19.96 -8.87 7.16
CA LEU A 68 21.19 -9.64 6.98
C LEU A 68 22.44 -8.95 7.54
N GLY A 69 22.32 -7.77 8.15
CA GLY A 69 23.46 -7.00 8.63
C GLY A 69 24.36 -6.43 7.52
N GLN A 70 23.91 -6.51 6.26
CA GLN A 70 24.60 -5.91 5.11
C GLN A 70 24.29 -4.42 5.06
N LYS A 71 24.94 -3.65 5.93
CA LYS A 71 25.00 -2.21 5.78
C LYS A 71 25.94 -1.94 4.60
N ASN A 72 25.43 -1.36 3.51
CA ASN A 72 26.33 -0.81 2.48
C ASN A 72 27.27 0.18 3.21
N LEU A 73 28.56 -0.14 3.23
CA LEU A 73 29.65 0.80 3.54
C LEU A 73 29.68 1.91 2.49
#